data_AF-A0AAV0WJG8-F1
#
_entry.id   AF-A0AAV0WJG8-F1
#
_cell.length_a   1.000
_cell.length_b   1.000
_cell.length_c   1.000
_cell.angle_alpha   90.00
_cell.angle_beta   90.00
_cell.angle_gamma   90.00
#
_symmetry.space_group_name_H-M   'P 1'
#
loop_
_entity.id
_entity.type
_entity.pdbx_description
1 polymer ?
#
loop_
_entity_poly.entity_id
_entity_poly.type
_entity_poly.pdbx_seq_one_letter_code
_entity_poly.pdbx_strand_id
1 'polypeptide(L)'
;MVETILKAMENHFTKAYLLFLKYVLNIMNSFNALFQSKTVLIHKITEASENILKDFCSNFIKLEVLSNSDIKNIDVADPNNYLPSKSINLGIDSNEYIRHFSPVNYEQVKNLCLKFYITAALEIKKRLPINNIIFQQLRFLDPKLAPYGNS
;
A
#
# COMPACT_ATOMS: atom_id res chain seq x y z
N MET A 1 16.60 11.65 -27.21
CA MET A 1 15.47 11.15 -26.39
C MET A 1 15.77 9.78 -25.79
N VAL A 2 16.22 8.80 -26.59
CA VAL A 2 16.61 7.45 -26.09
C VAL A 2 17.82 7.48 -25.15
N GLU A 3 18.85 8.29 -25.43
CA GLU A 3 20.02 8.44 -24.54
C GLU A 3 19.69 9.06 -23.17
N THR A 4 18.66 9.92 -23.09
CA THR A 4 18.22 10.54 -21.84
C THR A 4 17.49 9.52 -20.96
N ILE A 5 16.71 8.62 -21.57
CA ILE A 5 16.07 7.48 -20.90
C ILE A 5 17.13 6.47 -20.49
N LEU A 6 18.12 6.16 -21.34
CA LEU A 6 19.21 5.24 -21.01
C LEU A 6 20.06 5.75 -19.85
N LYS A 7 20.47 7.03 -19.85
CA LYS A 7 21.18 7.65 -18.71
C LYS A 7 20.32 7.74 -17.46
N ALA A 8 19.00 7.94 -17.60
CA ALA A 8 18.08 7.87 -16.47
C ALA A 8 17.91 6.43 -15.95
N MET A 9 18.03 5.40 -16.80
CA MET A 9 18.00 3.98 -16.42
C MET A 9 19.35 3.51 -15.84
N GLU A 10 20.47 4.10 -16.25
CA GLU A 10 21.80 3.95 -15.62
C GLU A 10 21.92 4.72 -14.29
N ASN A 11 20.93 5.54 -13.96
CA ASN A 11 20.88 6.18 -12.67
C ASN A 11 20.50 5.15 -11.60
N HIS A 12 21.45 4.86 -10.71
CA HIS A 12 21.28 3.99 -9.55
C HIS A 12 20.00 4.30 -8.75
N PHE A 13 19.55 5.56 -8.72
CA PHE A 13 18.28 5.96 -8.12
C PHE A 13 17.06 5.35 -8.81
N THR A 14 17.02 5.37 -10.15
CA THR A 14 15.93 4.80 -10.94
C THR A 14 15.85 3.30 -10.73
N LYS A 15 16.99 2.60 -10.71
CA LYS A 15 16.99 1.15 -10.43
C LYS A 15 16.46 0.84 -9.04
N ALA A 16 16.89 1.57 -8.01
CA ALA A 16 16.37 1.40 -6.64
C ALA A 16 14.85 1.61 -6.58
N TYR A 17 14.36 2.64 -7.27
CA TYR A 17 12.93 2.96 -7.34
C TYR A 17 12.13 1.94 -8.15
N LEU A 18 12.66 1.41 -9.25
CA LEU A 18 12.02 0.33 -10.02
C LEU A 18 11.91 -0.96 -9.22
N LEU A 19 12.95 -1.32 -8.45
CA LEU A 19 12.91 -2.48 -7.54
C LEU A 19 11.85 -2.29 -6.44
N PHE A 20 11.73 -1.07 -5.94
CA PHE A 20 10.65 -0.69 -5.01
C PHE A 20 9.26 -0.79 -5.66
N LEU A 21 9.09 -0.27 -6.88
CA LEU A 21 7.83 -0.36 -7.61
C LEU A 21 7.44 -1.80 -7.92
N LYS A 22 8.41 -2.67 -8.23
CA LYS A 22 8.19 -4.11 -8.38
C LYS A 22 7.63 -4.72 -7.08
N TYR A 23 8.16 -4.34 -5.92
CA TYR A 23 7.63 -4.77 -4.62
C TYR A 23 6.20 -4.26 -4.40
N VAL A 24 5.95 -2.97 -4.59
CA VAL A 24 4.61 -2.37 -4.46
C VAL A 24 3.60 -3.01 -5.41
N LEU A 25 3.99 -3.30 -6.66
CA LEU A 25 3.13 -3.92 -7.65
C LEU A 25 2.66 -5.31 -7.20
N ASN A 26 3.50 -6.07 -6.51
CA ASN A 26 3.09 -7.36 -5.95
C ASN A 26 1.99 -7.20 -4.89
N ILE A 27 2.06 -6.15 -4.06
CA ILE A 27 1.00 -5.82 -3.09
C ILE A 27 -0.30 -5.49 -3.84
N MET A 28 -0.22 -4.66 -4.88
CA MET A 28 -1.37 -4.25 -5.70
C MET A 28 -1.99 -5.40 -6.50
N ASN A 29 -1.19 -6.36 -6.96
CA ASN A 29 -1.67 -7.50 -7.75
C ASN A 29 -2.66 -8.37 -6.97
N SER A 30 -2.45 -8.54 -5.66
CA SER A 30 -3.37 -9.25 -4.76
C SER A 30 -4.75 -8.60 -4.75
N PHE A 31 -4.80 -7.27 -4.71
CA PHE A 31 -6.03 -6.50 -4.74
C PHE A 31 -6.68 -6.50 -6.14
N ASN A 32 -5.88 -6.35 -7.20
CA ASN A 32 -6.36 -6.44 -8.58
C ASN A 32 -7.00 -7.79 -8.89
N ALA A 33 -6.44 -8.90 -8.40
CA ALA A 33 -7.02 -10.24 -8.56
C ALA A 33 -8.42 -10.34 -7.94
N LEU A 34 -8.66 -9.65 -6.82
CA LEU A 34 -9.98 -9.59 -6.18
C LEU A 34 -11.00 -8.81 -7.02
N PHE A 35 -10.58 -7.73 -7.68
CA PHE A 35 -11.40 -6.97 -8.64
C PHE A 35 -11.68 -7.74 -9.95
N GLN A 36 -10.76 -8.61 -10.36
CA GLN A 36 -10.92 -9.47 -11.54
C GLN A 36 -11.79 -10.70 -11.27
N SER A 37 -12.17 -10.94 -10.01
CA SER A 37 -13.09 -12.02 -9.65
C SER A 37 -14.47 -11.79 -10.28
N LYS A 38 -15.03 -12.84 -10.91
CA LYS A 38 -16.36 -12.80 -11.53
C LYS A 38 -17.51 -12.82 -10.52
N THR A 39 -17.22 -12.96 -9.23
CA THR A 39 -18.22 -12.94 -8.15
C THR A 39 -18.32 -11.52 -7.56
N VAL A 40 -19.55 -11.02 -7.42
CA VAL A 40 -19.82 -9.70 -6.80
C VAL A 40 -19.50 -9.79 -5.30
N LEU A 41 -18.24 -9.58 -4.95
CA LEU A 41 -17.73 -9.67 -3.58
C LEU A 41 -17.68 -8.29 -2.91
N ILE A 42 -18.75 -7.50 -3.05
CA ILE A 42 -18.87 -6.15 -2.48
C ILE A 42 -18.54 -6.14 -0.97
N HIS A 43 -18.96 -7.20 -0.25
CA HIS A 43 -18.65 -7.40 1.16
C HIS A 43 -17.16 -7.62 1.44
N LYS A 44 -16.40 -8.23 0.50
CA LYS A 44 -14.94 -8.41 0.61
C LYS A 44 -14.13 -7.24 0.07
N ILE A 45 -14.72 -6.38 -0.79
CA ILE A 45 -14.01 -5.19 -1.29
C ILE A 45 -13.63 -4.27 -0.13
N THR A 46 -14.53 -4.09 0.86
CA THR A 46 -14.22 -3.27 2.04
C THR A 46 -13.05 -3.85 2.83
N GLU A 47 -13.09 -5.16 3.13
CA GLU A 47 -12.01 -5.86 3.84
C GLU A 47 -10.69 -5.84 3.05
N ALA A 48 -10.73 -6.11 1.75
CA ALA A 48 -9.57 -6.06 0.88
C ALA A 48 -8.97 -4.65 0.78
N SER A 49 -9.81 -3.61 0.81
CA SER A 49 -9.40 -2.21 0.81
C SER A 49 -8.73 -1.82 2.12
N GLU A 50 -9.22 -2.32 3.25
CA GLU A 50 -8.56 -2.15 4.55
C GLU A 50 -7.23 -2.90 4.59
N ASN A 51 -7.18 -4.12 4.07
CA ASN A 51 -5.97 -4.94 4.04
C ASN A 51 -4.88 -4.33 3.17
N ILE A 52 -5.20 -3.87 1.95
CA ILE A 52 -4.20 -3.20 1.10
C ILE A 52 -3.69 -1.92 1.76
N LEU A 53 -4.56 -1.17 2.44
CA LEU A 53 -4.13 0.02 3.18
C LEU A 53 -3.20 -0.35 4.34
N LYS A 54 -3.50 -1.42 5.10
CA LYS A 54 -2.63 -1.94 6.16
C LYS A 54 -1.29 -2.40 5.61
N ASP A 55 -1.26 -3.10 4.48
CA ASP A 55 -0.03 -3.54 3.84
C ASP A 55 0.87 -2.35 3.49
N PHE A 56 0.31 -1.30 2.89
CA PHE A 56 1.05 -0.07 2.62
C PHE A 56 1.54 0.59 3.91
N CYS A 57 0.64 0.80 4.88
CA CYS A 57 0.97 1.46 6.13
C CYS A 57 2.01 0.71 6.96
N SER A 58 2.00 -0.61 6.98
CA SER A 58 2.97 -1.45 7.71
C SER A 58 4.42 -1.22 7.29
N ASN A 59 4.65 -0.70 6.08
CA ASN A 59 5.98 -0.43 5.57
C ASN A 59 6.59 0.88 6.09
N PHE A 60 5.78 1.82 6.61
CA PHE A 60 6.26 3.14 7.03
C PHE A 60 5.62 3.72 8.30
N ILE A 61 4.53 3.15 8.81
CA ILE A 61 3.85 3.57 10.05
C ILE A 61 4.27 2.63 11.19
N LYS A 62 4.44 3.18 12.39
CA LYS A 62 4.78 2.40 13.59
C LYS A 62 3.70 1.37 13.91
N LEU A 63 4.13 0.16 14.27
CA LEU A 63 3.23 -0.94 14.62
C LEU A 63 2.26 -0.56 15.76
N GLU A 64 2.74 0.19 16.76
CA GLU A 64 1.92 0.68 17.88
C GLU A 64 0.70 1.50 17.42
N VAL A 65 0.85 2.31 16.38
CA VAL A 65 -0.26 3.11 15.84
C VAL A 65 -1.23 2.21 15.07
N LEU A 66 -0.71 1.24 14.31
CA LEU A 66 -1.52 0.29 13.53
C LEU A 66 -2.30 -0.70 14.40
N SER A 67 -1.77 -1.06 15.58
CA SER A 67 -2.43 -1.98 16.52
C SER A 67 -3.44 -1.29 17.42
N ASN A 68 -3.22 -0.01 17.77
CA ASN A 68 -4.07 0.71 18.73
C ASN A 68 -5.23 1.48 18.09
N SER A 69 -5.24 1.64 16.76
CA SER A 69 -6.24 2.43 16.05
C SER A 69 -6.85 1.68 14.87
N ASP A 70 -8.11 1.98 14.55
CA ASP A 70 -8.69 1.55 13.28
C ASP A 70 -7.95 2.25 12.13
N ILE A 71 -7.48 1.48 11.15
CA ILE A 71 -6.75 1.94 9.95
C ILE A 71 -7.49 3.06 9.21
N LYS A 72 -8.81 3.11 9.33
CA LYS A 72 -9.69 4.16 8.77
C LYS A 72 -9.37 5.53 9.34
N ASN A 73 -9.09 5.58 10.63
CA ASN A 73 -8.95 6.81 11.41
C ASN A 73 -7.49 7.27 11.54
N ILE A 74 -6.53 6.43 11.18
CA ILE A 74 -5.11 6.77 11.22
C ILE A 74 -4.82 7.88 10.20
N ASP A 75 -4.20 8.97 10.66
CA ASP A 75 -3.62 9.97 9.78
C ASP A 75 -2.29 9.46 9.23
N VAL A 76 -2.32 9.04 7.97
CA VAL A 76 -1.15 8.51 7.25
C VAL A 76 -0.18 9.62 6.79
N ALA A 77 -0.59 10.89 6.90
CA ALA A 77 0.24 12.05 6.57
C ALA A 77 0.94 12.66 7.80
N ASP A 78 0.62 12.18 9.01
CA ASP A 78 1.24 12.67 10.25
C ASP A 78 2.63 12.03 10.47
N PRO A 79 3.72 12.84 10.44
CA PRO A 79 5.08 12.35 10.65
C PRO A 79 5.33 11.69 12.01
N ASN A 80 4.54 12.02 13.03
CA ASN A 80 4.69 11.41 14.36
C ASN A 80 4.38 9.91 14.37
N ASN A 81 3.60 9.45 13.39
CA ASN A 81 3.20 8.07 13.22
C ASN A 81 4.25 7.25 12.44
N TYR A 82 5.28 7.88 11.89
CA TYR A 82 6.22 7.20 10.99
C TYR A 82 7.29 6.41 11.71
N LEU A 83 7.70 5.32 11.10
CA LEU A 83 8.92 4.60 11.45
C LEU A 83 10.14 5.51 11.20
N PRO A 84 11.22 5.34 11.97
CA PRO A 84 12.50 5.97 11.65
C PRO A 84 12.93 5.65 10.21
N SER A 85 13.61 6.57 9.51
CA SER A 85 14.00 6.41 8.09
C SER A 85 14.66 5.06 7.76
N LYS A 86 15.48 4.55 8.69
CA LYS A 86 16.19 3.27 8.55
C LYS A 86 15.28 2.04 8.63
N SER A 87 14.15 2.16 9.31
CA SER A 87 13.18 1.09 9.56
C SER A 87 12.06 1.05 8.51
N ILE A 88 11.94 2.06 7.66
CA ILE A 88 11.00 2.05 6.52
C ILE A 88 11.37 0.91 5.60
N ASN A 89 10.42 0.04 5.25
CA ASN A 89 10.66 -1.09 4.36
C ASN A 89 10.38 -0.72 2.90
N LEU A 90 11.31 -1.02 1.99
CA LEU A 90 11.15 -0.80 0.54
C LEU A 90 11.05 -2.12 -0.25
N GLY A 91 10.96 -3.25 0.45
CA GLY A 91 11.12 -4.58 -0.12
C GLY A 91 12.59 -5.04 -0.14
N ILE A 92 12.78 -6.35 -0.20
CA ILE A 92 14.11 -7.00 -0.09
C ILE A 92 15.06 -6.49 -1.18
N ASP A 93 14.65 -6.59 -2.45
CA ASP A 93 15.48 -6.22 -3.60
C ASP A 93 15.96 -4.75 -3.53
N SER A 94 15.05 -3.82 -3.20
CA SER A 94 15.37 -2.40 -3.13
C SER A 94 16.27 -2.09 -1.93
N ASN A 95 15.96 -2.65 -0.75
CA ASN A 95 16.77 -2.48 0.46
C ASN A 95 18.20 -3.00 0.27
N GLU A 96 18.39 -4.20 -0.29
CA GLU A 96 19.73 -4.74 -0.56
C GLU A 96 20.51 -3.89 -1.56
N TYR A 97 19.84 -3.39 -2.60
CA TYR A 97 20.47 -2.57 -3.61
C TYR A 97 20.99 -1.23 -3.06
N ILE A 98 20.20 -0.56 -2.19
CA ILE A 98 20.59 0.74 -1.62
C ILE A 98 21.53 0.65 -0.41
N ARG A 99 21.77 -0.55 0.18
CA ARG A 99 22.70 -0.72 1.30
C ARG A 99 24.11 -0.22 0.99
N HIS A 100 24.50 -0.25 -0.28
CA HIS A 100 25.83 0.14 -0.76
C HIS A 100 25.92 1.63 -1.13
N PHE A 101 24.82 2.39 -0.98
CA PHE A 101 24.78 3.80 -1.34
C PHE A 101 25.45 4.66 -0.25
N SER A 102 25.90 5.85 -0.63
CA SER A 102 26.29 6.86 0.36
C SER A 102 25.09 7.21 1.26
N PRO A 103 25.32 7.65 2.51
CA PRO A 103 24.23 8.03 3.42
C PRO A 103 23.26 9.05 2.83
N VAL A 104 23.78 10.02 2.06
CA VAL A 104 22.96 11.04 1.38
C VAL A 104 22.03 10.40 0.35
N ASN A 105 22.56 9.51 -0.51
CA ASN A 105 21.78 8.87 -1.57
C ASN A 105 20.78 7.86 -0.98
N TYR A 106 21.15 7.17 0.09
CA TYR A 106 20.28 6.26 0.83
C TYR A 106 19.04 7.00 1.36
N GLU A 107 19.24 8.13 2.04
CA GLU A 107 18.14 8.96 2.57
C GLU A 107 17.28 9.54 1.44
N GLN A 108 17.88 9.95 0.32
CA GLN A 108 17.12 10.43 -0.84
C GLN A 108 16.17 9.37 -1.40
N VAL A 109 16.61 8.11 -1.56
CA VAL A 109 15.73 7.02 -2.01
C VAL A 109 14.64 6.73 -1.00
N LYS A 110 14.97 6.63 0.30
CA LYS A 110 13.99 6.40 1.37
C LYS A 110 12.91 7.48 1.38
N ASN A 111 13.30 8.74 1.27
CA ASN A 111 12.37 9.87 1.23
C ASN A 111 11.48 9.85 -0.01
N LEU A 112 12.02 9.48 -1.17
CA LEU A 112 11.23 9.35 -2.40
C LEU A 112 10.17 8.25 -2.26
N CYS A 113 10.56 7.07 -1.76
CA CYS A 113 9.64 5.97 -1.56
C CYS A 113 8.64 6.22 -0.43
N LEU A 114 9.03 6.92 0.64
CA LEU A 114 8.13 7.34 1.71
C LEU A 114 7.03 8.27 1.17
N LYS A 115 7.40 9.28 0.37
CA LYS A 115 6.43 10.15 -0.30
C LYS A 115 5.46 9.38 -1.17
N PHE A 116 5.95 8.35 -1.88
CA PHE A 116 5.09 7.45 -2.64
C PHE A 116 4.12 6.70 -1.73
N TYR A 117 4.58 6.08 -0.64
CA TYR A 117 3.72 5.37 0.29
C TYR A 117 2.62 6.24 0.88
N ILE A 118 2.95 7.45 1.33
CA ILE A 118 1.99 8.41 1.89
C ILE A 118 0.94 8.77 0.83
N THR A 119 1.39 9.14 -0.37
CA THR A 119 0.50 9.52 -1.48
C THR A 119 -0.42 8.36 -1.86
N ALA A 120 0.13 7.15 -1.99
CA ALA A 120 -0.65 5.96 -2.31
C ALA A 120 -1.68 5.64 -1.21
N ALA A 121 -1.30 5.72 0.06
CA ALA A 121 -2.21 5.50 1.19
C ALA A 121 -3.35 6.52 1.21
N LEU A 122 -3.05 7.80 0.96
CA LEU A 122 -4.08 8.86 0.83
C LEU A 122 -5.03 8.59 -0.34
N GLU A 123 -4.51 8.23 -1.50
CA GLU A 123 -5.33 7.92 -2.68
C GLU A 123 -6.17 6.65 -2.45
N ILE A 124 -5.64 5.64 -1.77
CA ILE A 124 -6.38 4.45 -1.33
C ILE A 124 -7.54 4.85 -0.42
N LYS A 125 -7.28 5.64 0.63
CA LYS A 125 -8.33 6.14 1.55
C LYS A 125 -9.41 6.95 0.83
N LYS A 126 -9.02 7.72 -0.19
CA LYS A 126 -9.93 8.58 -0.96
C LYS A 126 -10.79 7.82 -1.96
N ARG A 127 -10.24 6.82 -2.64
CA ARG A 127 -10.90 6.14 -3.78
C ARG A 127 -11.57 4.83 -3.42
N LEU A 128 -11.10 4.13 -2.39
CA LEU A 128 -11.66 2.84 -1.99
C LEU A 128 -12.82 3.01 -1.00
N PRO A 129 -13.79 2.09 -0.96
CA PRO A 129 -14.97 2.17 -0.09
C PRO A 129 -14.66 1.83 1.39
N ILE A 130 -13.51 2.26 1.90
CA ILE A 130 -13.02 1.98 3.26
C ILE A 130 -13.97 2.59 4.32
N ASN A 131 -14.54 3.76 4.02
CA ASN A 131 -15.49 4.47 4.88
C ASN A 131 -16.92 4.46 4.34
N ASN A 132 -17.22 3.66 3.32
CA ASN A 132 -18.53 3.73 2.68
C ASN A 132 -19.56 2.87 3.42
N ILE A 133 -20.47 3.54 4.13
CA ILE A 133 -21.56 2.95 4.91
C ILE A 133 -22.43 2.02 4.04
N ILE A 134 -22.63 2.35 2.76
CA ILE A 134 -23.42 1.53 1.83
C ILE A 134 -22.75 0.17 1.63
N PHE A 135 -21.44 0.13 1.44
CA PHE A 135 -20.70 -1.13 1.24
C PHE A 135 -20.62 -1.97 2.52
N GLN A 136 -20.60 -1.32 3.68
CA GLN A 136 -20.71 -2.02 4.97
C GLN A 136 -22.10 -2.64 5.18
N GLN A 137 -23.15 -1.94 4.75
CA GLN A 137 -24.53 -2.44 4.82
C GLN A 137 -24.78 -3.57 3.83
N LEU A 138 -24.14 -3.60 2.66
CA LEU A 138 -24.32 -4.66 1.65
C LEU A 138 -23.69 -6.02 2.05
N ARG A 139 -23.18 -6.17 3.29
CA ARG A 139 -22.71 -7.47 3.82
C ARG A 139 -23.80 -8.56 3.84
N PHE A 140 -25.09 -8.20 3.88
CA PHE A 140 -26.20 -9.16 3.82
C PHE A 140 -26.31 -9.89 2.46
N LEU A 141 -25.69 -9.36 1.39
CA LEU A 141 -25.62 -10.03 0.09
C LEU A 141 -24.57 -11.15 0.05
N ASP A 142 -23.81 -11.36 1.14
CA ASP A 142 -22.98 -12.55 1.26
C ASP A 142 -23.90 -13.79 1.29
N PRO A 143 -23.79 -14.71 0.32
CA PRO A 143 -24.63 -15.91 0.27
C PRO A 143 -24.50 -16.81 1.51
N LYS A 144 -23.48 -16.61 2.35
CA LYS A 144 -23.36 -17.30 3.66
C LYS A 144 -24.27 -16.74 4.75
N LEU A 145 -24.76 -15.50 4.59
CA LEU A 145 -25.64 -14.81 5.53
C LEU A 145 -27.09 -14.72 5.03
N ALA A 146 -27.37 -15.19 3.82
CA ALA A 146 -28.73 -15.32 3.33
C ALA A 146 -29.48 -16.33 4.21
N PRO A 147 -30.52 -15.91 4.96
CA PRO A 147 -31.38 -16.88 5.61
C PRO A 147 -32.03 -17.68 4.47
N TYR A 148 -31.71 -18.97 4.42
CA TYR A 148 -32.48 -19.90 3.60
C TYR A 148 -33.95 -19.65 3.92
N GLY A 149 -34.70 -19.25 2.89
CA GLY A 149 -36.14 -19.14 2.98
C GLY A 149 -36.68 -20.49 3.42
N ASN A 150 -37.22 -20.55 4.64
CA ASN A 150 -38.04 -21.65 5.07
C ASN A 150 -39.31 -21.62 4.22
N SER A 151 -39.39 -22.53 3.26
CA SER A 151 -40.62 -22.96 2.58
C SER A 151 -40.68 -24.48 2.63
#